data_AF-M0PRL1-F1
#
_entry.id   AF-M0PRL1-F1
#
_cell.length_a   1.000
_cell.length_b   1.000
_cell.length_c   1.000
_cell.angle_alpha   90.00
_cell.angle_beta   90.00
_cell.angle_gamma   90.00
#
_symmetry.space_group_name_H-M   'P 1'
#
loop_
_entity.id
_entity.type
_entity.pdbx_description
1 polymer ?
#
loop_
_entity_poly.entity_id
_entity_poly.type
_entity_poly.pdbx_seq_one_letter_code
_entity_poly.pdbx_strand_id
1 'polypeptide(L)'
;MIAHPDAIQQVLLDDHEAFEKGEVLTRNLADAMGEGLFVTGGDQWQNQRTKVQPAFYRDRLNTYVPEMRATAEETVEQWRDGMVVDVNDRMTETTLDVLGHPSSVKQETA
;
A
#
# COMPACT_ATOMS: atom_id res chain seq x y z
N MET A 1 -0.64 -6.70 -25.00
CA MET A 1 -0.72 -7.32 -23.67
C MET A 1 0.55 -8.11 -23.46
N ILE A 2 1.25 -7.90 -22.34
CA ILE A 2 2.45 -8.67 -21.96
C ILE A 2 2.01 -9.66 -20.88
N ALA A 3 2.19 -10.95 -21.11
CA ALA A 3 1.75 -12.00 -20.20
C ALA A 3 2.76 -13.15 -20.03
N HIS A 4 3.90 -13.09 -20.75
CA HIS A 4 4.97 -14.08 -20.60
C HIS A 4 5.91 -13.66 -19.45
N PRO A 5 6.31 -14.55 -18.52
CA PRO A 5 7.15 -14.21 -17.38
C PRO A 5 8.44 -13.46 -17.76
N ASP A 6 9.17 -13.94 -18.77
CA ASP A 6 10.41 -13.32 -19.21
C ASP A 6 10.21 -11.88 -19.70
N ALA A 7 9.10 -11.62 -20.41
CA ALA A 7 8.78 -10.28 -20.87
C ALA A 7 8.31 -9.37 -19.71
N ILE A 8 7.66 -9.93 -18.69
CA ILE A 8 7.31 -9.20 -17.46
C ILE A 8 8.58 -8.82 -16.70
N GLN A 9 9.52 -9.75 -16.54
CA GLN A 9 10.81 -9.49 -15.90
C GLN A 9 11.59 -8.42 -16.65
N GLN A 10 11.68 -8.53 -17.98
CA GLN A 10 12.37 -7.54 -18.80
C GLN A 10 11.79 -6.14 -18.57
N VAL A 11 10.47 -5.98 -18.62
CA VAL A 11 9.82 -4.68 -18.47
C VAL A 11 9.89 -4.13 -17.04
N LEU A 12 9.68 -4.98 -16.03
CA LEU A 12 9.53 -4.52 -14.64
C LEU A 12 10.85 -4.48 -13.86
N LEU A 13 11.89 -5.18 -14.33
CA LEU A 13 13.17 -5.33 -13.60
C LEU A 13 14.37 -4.99 -14.48
N ASP A 14 14.63 -5.78 -15.53
CA ASP A 14 15.91 -5.73 -16.24
C ASP A 14 16.09 -4.43 -17.04
N ASP A 15 15.07 -4.04 -17.80
CA ASP A 15 15.05 -2.84 -18.64
C ASP A 15 14.09 -1.77 -18.10
N HIS A 16 13.80 -1.76 -16.79
CA HIS A 16 12.76 -0.90 -16.20
C HIS A 16 12.96 0.61 -16.47
N GLU A 17 14.20 1.08 -16.68
CA GLU A 17 14.50 2.47 -17.03
C GLU A 17 14.04 2.84 -18.45
N ALA A 18 13.85 1.87 -19.34
CA ALA A 18 13.32 2.08 -20.68
C ALA A 18 11.78 2.22 -20.72
N PHE A 19 11.11 2.01 -19.59
CA PHE A 19 9.66 2.03 -19.48
C PHE A 19 9.17 3.04 -18.44
N GLU A 20 8.21 3.87 -18.83
CA GLU A 20 7.57 4.84 -17.93
C GLU A 20 6.16 4.38 -17.54
N LYS A 21 5.69 4.87 -16.38
CA LYS A 21 4.30 4.69 -15.96
C LYS A 21 3.40 5.40 -16.97
N GLY A 22 2.34 4.73 -17.43
CA GLY A 22 1.46 5.27 -18.47
C GLY A 22 0.82 6.60 -18.06
N GLU A 23 0.84 7.58 -18.97
CA GLU A 23 0.40 8.96 -18.68
C GLU A 23 -1.00 9.08 -18.06
N VAL A 24 -1.95 8.26 -18.52
CA VAL A 24 -3.34 8.30 -18.03
C VAL A 24 -3.40 7.92 -16.54
N LEU A 25 -2.65 6.88 -16.14
CA LEU A 25 -2.58 6.44 -14.75
C LEU A 25 -1.91 7.51 -13.89
N THR A 26 -0.79 8.06 -14.38
CA THR A 26 -0.01 9.10 -13.69
C THR A 26 -0.83 10.36 -13.46
N ARG A 27 -1.57 10.86 -14.47
CA ARG A 27 -2.44 12.04 -14.33
C ARG A 27 -3.55 11.82 -13.30
N ASN A 28 -4.27 10.71 -13.38
CA ASN A 28 -5.39 10.43 -12.49
C ASN A 28 -4.94 10.29 -11.02
N LEU A 29 -3.74 9.76 -10.78
CA LEU A 29 -3.18 9.62 -9.43
C LEU A 29 -2.56 10.91 -8.91
N ALA A 30 -2.01 11.76 -9.78
CA ALA A 30 -1.41 13.04 -9.39
C ALA A 30 -2.41 13.96 -8.68
N ASP A 31 -3.67 13.99 -9.13
CA ASP A 31 -4.71 14.83 -8.52
C ASP A 31 -5.00 14.44 -7.06
N ALA A 32 -4.88 13.14 -6.73
CA ALA A 32 -5.14 12.62 -5.39
C ALA A 32 -3.89 12.53 -4.50
N MET A 33 -2.72 12.25 -5.09
CA MET A 33 -1.51 11.86 -4.36
C MET A 33 -0.30 12.79 -4.59
N GLY A 34 -0.45 13.83 -5.40
CA GLY A 34 0.62 14.75 -5.76
C GLY A 34 1.80 14.04 -6.42
N GLU A 35 3.01 14.52 -6.15
CA GLU A 35 4.26 13.89 -6.61
C GLU A 35 4.67 12.69 -5.73
N GLY A 36 3.72 11.82 -5.38
CA GLY A 36 3.96 10.61 -4.60
C GLY A 36 4.61 9.48 -5.42
N LEU A 37 5.03 8.41 -4.73
CA LEU A 37 5.67 7.22 -5.33
C LEU A 37 4.89 6.56 -6.48
N PHE A 38 3.57 6.73 -6.50
CA PHE A 38 2.71 6.19 -7.55
C PHE A 38 2.75 7.00 -8.85
N VAL A 39 3.25 8.24 -8.78
CA VAL A 39 3.22 9.22 -9.87
C VAL A 39 4.64 9.51 -10.39
N THR A 40 5.64 9.52 -9.52
CA THR A 40 7.03 9.85 -9.87
C THR A 40 7.78 8.69 -10.54
N GLY A 41 8.77 9.00 -11.38
CA GLY A 41 9.69 8.03 -12.01
C GLY A 41 11.16 8.38 -11.75
N GLY A 42 12.07 7.54 -12.26
CA GLY A 42 13.52 7.79 -12.22
C GLY A 42 14.08 8.11 -10.84
N ASP A 43 15.03 9.05 -10.79
CA ASP A 43 15.75 9.44 -9.57
C ASP A 43 14.83 9.94 -8.45
N GLN A 44 13.74 10.64 -8.80
CA GLN A 44 12.79 11.15 -7.81
C GLN A 44 12.08 9.98 -7.11
N TRP A 45 11.59 9.01 -7.88
CA TRP A 45 10.98 7.80 -7.35
C TRP A 45 11.99 7.01 -6.49
N GLN A 46 13.22 6.85 -6.96
CA GLN A 46 14.27 6.12 -6.23
C GLN A 46 14.57 6.76 -4.87
N ASN A 47 14.70 8.10 -4.84
CA ASN A 47 14.92 8.86 -3.61
C ASN A 47 13.74 8.75 -2.65
N GLN A 48 12.50 8.92 -3.14
CA GLN A 48 11.29 8.77 -2.32
C GLN A 48 11.17 7.35 -1.76
N ARG A 49 11.46 6.33 -2.58
CA ARG A 49 11.36 4.92 -2.19
C ARG A 49 12.37 4.60 -1.10
N THR A 50 13.60 5.07 -1.25
CA THR A 50 14.65 4.91 -0.24
C THR A 50 14.25 5.51 1.11
N LYS A 51 13.60 6.68 1.11
CA LYS A 51 13.12 7.33 2.34
C LYS A 51 11.98 6.56 3.02
N VAL A 52 11.10 5.94 2.24
CA VAL A 52 9.93 5.21 2.74
C VAL A 52 10.25 3.77 3.15
N GLN A 53 11.25 3.14 2.52
CA GLN A 53 11.62 1.74 2.74
C GLN A 53 11.77 1.33 4.22
N PRO A 54 12.36 2.15 5.12
CA PRO A 54 12.50 1.78 6.53
C PRO A 54 11.18 1.53 7.26
N ALA A 55 10.08 2.15 6.83
CA ALA A 55 8.74 1.88 7.39
C ALA A 55 8.28 0.43 7.13
N PHE A 56 8.84 -0.23 6.13
CA PHE A 56 8.52 -1.60 5.74
C PHE A 56 9.56 -2.63 6.19
N TYR A 57 10.51 -2.24 7.05
CA TYR A 57 11.45 -3.20 7.65
C TYR A 57 10.73 -4.07 8.67
N ARG A 58 11.23 -5.30 8.86
CA ARG A 58 10.62 -6.31 9.73
C ARG A 58 10.25 -5.78 11.11
N ASP A 59 11.14 -5.03 11.75
CA ASP A 59 10.90 -4.48 13.08
C ASP A 59 9.77 -3.46 13.10
N ARG A 60 9.64 -2.63 12.05
CA ARG A 60 8.52 -1.71 11.89
C ARG A 60 7.23 -2.45 11.58
N LEU A 61 7.25 -3.43 10.68
CA LEU A 61 6.08 -4.25 10.35
C LEU A 61 5.51 -4.94 11.59
N ASN A 62 6.37 -5.46 12.48
CA ASN A 62 5.95 -6.08 13.74
C ASN A 62 5.18 -5.11 14.66
N THR A 63 5.39 -3.80 14.52
CA THR A 63 4.62 -2.79 15.29
C THR A 63 3.23 -2.55 14.72
N TYR A 64 2.98 -2.85 13.44
CA TYR A 64 1.68 -2.67 12.80
C TYR A 64 0.76 -3.89 12.99
N VAL A 65 1.34 -5.09 13.15
CA VAL A 65 0.58 -6.36 13.28
C VAL A 65 -0.45 -6.33 14.42
N PRO A 66 -0.17 -5.83 15.63
CA PRO A 66 -1.17 -5.78 16.69
C PRO A 66 -2.39 -4.95 16.31
N GLU A 67 -2.16 -3.80 15.65
CA GLU A 67 -3.23 -2.91 15.20
C GLU A 67 -4.08 -3.57 14.11
N MET A 68 -3.42 -4.11 13.07
CA MET A 68 -4.09 -4.86 11.99
C MET A 68 -4.96 -5.99 12.53
N ARG A 69 -4.46 -6.70 13.55
CA ARG A 69 -5.17 -7.78 14.22
C ARG A 69 -6.38 -7.26 15.00
N ALA A 70 -6.22 -6.20 15.77
CA ALA A 70 -7.31 -5.60 16.54
C ALA A 70 -8.44 -5.14 15.61
N THR A 71 -8.14 -4.42 14.51
CA THR A 71 -9.14 -4.00 13.53
C THR A 71 -9.86 -5.20 12.89
N ALA A 72 -9.13 -6.28 12.60
CA ALA A 72 -9.73 -7.50 12.07
C ALA A 72 -10.63 -8.21 13.10
N GLU A 73 -10.22 -8.26 14.36
CA GLU A 73 -11.01 -8.81 15.48
C GLU A 73 -12.31 -8.00 15.67
N GLU A 74 -12.22 -6.67 15.73
CA GLU A 74 -13.37 -5.75 15.82
C GLU A 74 -14.34 -5.91 14.63
N THR A 75 -13.80 -6.16 13.43
CA THR A 75 -14.62 -6.41 12.23
C THR A 75 -15.46 -7.67 12.38
N VAL A 76 -14.86 -8.78 12.83
CA VAL A 76 -15.56 -10.07 12.91
C VAL A 76 -16.48 -10.17 14.13
N GLU A 77 -16.21 -9.40 15.20
CA GLU A 77 -17.10 -9.29 16.37
C GLU A 77 -18.48 -8.73 16.01
N GLN A 78 -18.59 -7.98 14.92
CA GLN A 78 -19.86 -7.46 14.42
C GLN A 78 -20.72 -8.54 13.73
N TRP A 79 -20.13 -9.68 13.37
CA TRP A 79 -20.81 -10.73 12.64
C TRP A 79 -21.65 -11.60 13.57
N ARG A 80 -22.74 -12.15 13.02
CA ARG A 80 -23.66 -13.03 13.73
C ARG A 80 -23.88 -14.31 12.93
N ASP A 81 -24.24 -15.38 13.61
CA ASP A 81 -24.60 -16.62 12.93
C ASP A 81 -25.75 -16.39 11.94
N GLY A 82 -25.60 -16.93 10.73
CA GLY A 82 -26.52 -16.71 9.60
C GLY A 82 -26.44 -15.34 8.92
N MET A 83 -25.54 -14.43 9.33
CA MET A 83 -25.35 -13.15 8.65
C MET A 83 -24.71 -13.36 7.27
N VAL A 84 -25.34 -12.78 6.24
CA VAL A 84 -24.75 -12.69 4.90
C VAL A 84 -23.99 -11.37 4.80
N VAL A 85 -22.71 -11.45 4.44
CA VAL A 85 -21.81 -10.30 4.34
C VAL A 85 -21.29 -10.20 2.91
N ASP A 86 -21.30 -8.98 2.35
CA ASP A 86 -20.49 -8.69 1.18
C ASP A 86 -19.03 -8.58 1.62
N VAL A 87 -18.24 -9.60 1.28
CA VAL A 87 -16.85 -9.68 1.69
C VAL A 87 -16.00 -8.61 1.01
N ASN A 88 -16.34 -8.18 -0.20
CA ASN A 88 -15.56 -7.15 -0.91
C ASN A 88 -15.69 -5.80 -0.18
N ASP A 89 -16.93 -5.39 0.09
CA ASP A 89 -17.21 -4.15 0.81
C ASP A 89 -16.61 -4.19 2.22
N ARG A 90 -16.78 -5.31 2.92
CA ARG A 90 -16.28 -5.47 4.30
C ARG A 90 -14.76 -5.43 4.37
N MET A 91 -14.06 -6.11 3.45
CA MET A 91 -12.59 -6.09 3.45
C MET A 91 -12.05 -4.73 2.99
N THR A 92 -12.76 -4.02 2.11
CA THR A 92 -12.40 -2.65 1.73
C THR A 92 -12.49 -1.72 2.93
N GLU A 93 -13.59 -1.77 3.70
CA GLU A 93 -13.77 -1.00 4.93
C GLU A 93 -12.67 -1.34 5.96
N THR A 94 -12.48 -2.62 6.28
CA THR A 94 -11.47 -3.06 7.26
C THR A 94 -10.05 -2.64 6.86
N THR A 95 -9.68 -2.73 5.58
CA THR A 95 -8.33 -2.33 5.15
C THR A 95 -8.14 -0.81 5.17
N LEU A 96 -9.19 -0.04 4.90
CA LEU A 96 -9.16 1.41 5.08
C LEU A 96 -9.06 1.80 6.56
N ASP A 97 -9.73 1.08 7.47
CA ASP A 97 -9.62 1.30 8.91
C ASP A 97 -8.21 1.01 9.43
N VAL A 98 -7.56 -0.05 8.92
CA VAL A 98 -6.15 -0.34 9.20
C VAL A 98 -5.23 0.78 8.73
N LEU A 99 -5.49 1.36 7.55
CA LEU A 99 -4.68 2.46 7.00
C LEU A 99 -4.94 3.80 7.69
N GLY A 100 -6.19 4.04 8.11
CA GLY A 100 -6.66 5.28 8.71
C GLY A 100 -6.47 5.35 10.22
N HIS A 101 -6.20 4.22 10.88
CA HIS A 101 -5.91 4.21 12.30
C HIS A 101 -4.66 5.05 12.56
N PRO A 102 -4.76 6.12 13.38
CA PRO A 102 -3.58 6.87 13.78
C PRO A 102 -2.73 5.90 14.61
N SER A 103 -1.68 5.36 13.97
CA SER A 103 -0.63 4.64 14.67
C SER A 103 -0.29 5.47 15.91
N SER A 104 -0.66 4.97 17.08
CA SER A 104 -0.26 5.53 18.37
C SER A 104 1.22 5.23 18.57
N VAL A 105 2.05 5.74 17.66
CA VAL A 105 3.45 6.03 17.91
C VAL A 105 3.39 7.14 18.94
N LYS A 106 3.48 6.77 20.21
CA LYS A 106 3.91 7.69 21.26
C LYS A 106 5.12 8.41 20.69
N GLN A 107 4.97 9.70 20.41
CA GLN A 107 6.09 10.57 20.17
C GLN A 107 6.93 10.51 21.44
N GLU A 108 8.03 9.77 21.38
CA GLU A 108 9.06 9.82 22.41
C GLU A 108 9.71 11.19 22.27
N THR A 109 9.28 12.09 23.15
CA THR A 109 9.88 13.40 23.38
C THR A 109 11.36 13.24 23.69
N ALA A 110 12.20 13.90 22.91
CA ALA A 110 13.54 14.34 23.29
C ALA A 110 13.60 15.86 23.15
#